data_AF-A0A1C6CUS5-F1
#
_entry.id   AF-A0A1C6CUS5-F1
#
_cell.length_a   1.000
_cell.length_b   1.000
_cell.length_c   1.000
_cell.angle_alpha   90.00
_cell.angle_beta   90.00
_cell.angle_gamma   90.00
#
_symmetry.space_group_name_H-M   'P 1'
#
loop_
_entity.id
_entity.type
_entity.pdbx_description
1 polymer ?
#
loop_
_entity_poly.entity_id
_entity_poly.type
_entity_poly.pdbx_seq_one_letter_code
_entity_poly.pdbx_strand_id
1 'polypeptide(L)'
;MYLTVCQQLKHLSKDEFLILRELCRTAKKLTNQAIYQIRQHYFEHSQYLPYEKNYAILKTSENYRLLNSNMAQQILKEVGGAFKSFFSLLKLAKQGKYPFSSFSLA
;
A
#
# COMPACT_ATOMS: atom_id res chain seq x y z
N MET A 1 -3.58 13.22 5.31
CA MET A 1 -4.83 12.46 5.12
C MET A 1 -5.27 12.72 3.68
N TYR A 2 -5.04 11.79 2.76
CA TYR A 2 -5.50 11.97 1.38
C TYR A 2 -7.01 11.70 1.37
N LEU A 3 -7.79 12.77 1.56
CA LEU A 3 -9.17 12.79 1.08
C LEU A 3 -9.17 12.33 -0.39
N THR A 4 -10.21 11.65 -0.84
CA THR A 4 -10.39 11.29 -2.26
C THR A 4 -10.48 12.57 -3.08
N VAL A 5 -9.33 13.10 -3.50
CA VAL A 5 -9.24 14.22 -4.43
C VAL A 5 -9.71 13.69 -5.78
N CYS A 6 -10.91 14.06 -6.18
CA CYS A 6 -11.37 13.86 -7.55
C CYS A 6 -10.67 14.89 -8.45
N GLN A 7 -9.54 14.51 -9.03
CA GLN A 7 -8.86 15.34 -10.03
C GLN A 7 -9.62 15.26 -11.36
N GLN A 8 -10.21 16.39 -11.77
CA GLN A 8 -10.76 16.54 -13.12
C GLN A 8 -9.62 16.80 -14.09
N LEU A 9 -9.22 15.76 -14.82
CA LEU A 9 -8.20 15.87 -15.84
C LEU A 9 -8.84 16.38 -17.13
N LYS A 10 -8.47 17.59 -17.55
CA LYS A 10 -8.90 18.21 -18.81
C LYS A 10 -7.88 17.91 -19.90
N HIS A 11 -8.32 17.93 -21.16
CA HIS A 11 -7.48 17.83 -22.36
C HIS A 11 -6.81 16.46 -22.60
N LEU A 12 -7.38 15.35 -22.11
CA LEU A 12 -6.96 14.00 -22.54
C LEU A 12 -7.75 13.57 -23.77
N SER A 13 -7.06 12.92 -24.70
CA SER A 13 -7.70 12.07 -25.70
C SER A 13 -8.37 10.85 -25.05
N LYS A 14 -9.26 10.18 -25.80
CA LYS A 14 -9.93 8.96 -25.34
C LYS A 14 -8.93 7.87 -24.96
N ASP A 15 -7.86 7.71 -25.74
CA ASP A 15 -6.87 6.65 -25.54
C ASP A 15 -6.00 6.93 -24.31
N GLU A 16 -5.54 8.17 -24.12
CA GLU A 16 -4.80 8.57 -22.92
C GLU A 16 -5.63 8.37 -21.65
N PHE A 17 -6.93 8.69 -21.69
CA PHE A 17 -7.83 8.45 -20.58
C PHE A 17 -7.96 6.94 -20.26
N LEU A 18 -8.06 6.09 -21.27
CA LEU A 18 -8.15 4.64 -21.09
C LEU A 18 -6.85 4.07 -20.50
N ILE A 19 -5.69 4.52 -20.99
CA ILE A 19 -4.37 4.14 -20.46
C ILE A 19 -4.29 4.53 -18.98
N LEU A 20 -4.63 5.78 -18.65
CA LEU A 20 -4.58 6.25 -17.26
C LEU A 20 -5.51 5.46 -16.35
N ARG A 21 -6.72 5.16 -16.81
CA ARG A 21 -7.69 4.35 -16.06
C ARG A 21 -7.14 2.97 -15.74
N GLU A 22 -6.46 2.33 -16.69
CA GLU A 22 -5.82 1.02 -16.46
C GLU A 22 -4.61 1.11 -15.53
N LEU A 23 -3.80 2.16 -15.62
CA LEU A 23 -2.71 2.42 -14.67
C LEU A 23 -3.25 2.62 -13.25
N CYS A 24 -4.33 3.37 -13.06
CA CYS A 24 -4.97 3.55 -11.75
C CYS A 24 -5.51 2.23 -11.19
N ARG A 25 -6.11 1.38 -12.03
CA ARG A 25 -6.58 0.04 -11.63
C ARG A 25 -5.41 -0.84 -11.21
N THR A 26 -4.32 -0.81 -11.96
CA THR A 26 -3.10 -1.58 -11.68
C THR A 26 -2.44 -1.11 -10.39
N ALA A 27 -2.36 0.20 -10.15
CA ALA A 27 -1.90 0.79 -8.91
C ALA A 27 -2.71 0.29 -7.71
N LYS A 28 -4.05 0.33 -7.80
CA LYS A 28 -4.95 -0.21 -6.76
C LYS A 28 -4.69 -1.70 -6.49
N LYS A 29 -4.50 -2.51 -7.54
CA LYS A 29 -4.19 -3.95 -7.40
C LYS A 29 -2.86 -4.16 -6.68
N LEU A 30 -1.82 -3.41 -7.04
CA LEU A 30 -0.51 -3.48 -6.39
C LEU A 30 -0.59 -3.08 -4.91
N THR A 31 -1.32 -2.01 -4.58
CA THR A 31 -1.59 -1.59 -3.19
C THR A 31 -2.23 -2.72 -2.40
N ASN A 32 -3.28 -3.35 -2.95
CA ASN A 32 -3.96 -4.47 -2.29
C ASN A 32 -3.04 -5.68 -2.09
N GLN A 33 -2.19 -6.00 -3.08
CA GLN A 33 -1.20 -7.07 -2.94
C GLN A 33 -0.19 -6.76 -1.82
N ALA A 34 0.31 -5.53 -1.76
CA ALA A 34 1.24 -5.12 -0.70
C ALA A 34 0.64 -5.21 0.70
N ILE A 35 -0.61 -4.74 0.86
CA ILE A 35 -1.37 -4.86 2.10
C ILE A 35 -1.55 -6.33 2.47
N TYR A 36 -1.97 -7.16 1.52
CA TYR A 36 -2.19 -8.58 1.74
C TYR A 36 -0.92 -9.28 2.25
N GLN A 37 0.22 -9.06 1.59
CA GLN A 37 1.50 -9.67 1.99
C GLN A 37 1.91 -9.32 3.42
N ILE A 38 1.78 -8.03 3.80
CA ILE A 38 2.10 -7.58 5.16
C ILE A 38 1.19 -8.26 6.18
N ARG A 39 -0.11 -8.37 5.87
CA ARG A 39 -1.10 -9.00 6.77
C ARG A 39 -0.87 -10.49 6.93
N GLN A 40 -0.66 -11.21 5.83
CA GLN A 40 -0.37 -12.64 5.87
C GLN A 40 0.88 -12.93 6.71
N HIS A 41 1.97 -12.20 6.44
CA HIS A 41 3.19 -12.33 7.22
C HIS A 41 2.97 -12.04 8.71
N TYR A 42 2.17 -11.01 9.04
CA TYR A 42 1.84 -10.70 10.42
C TYR A 42 1.01 -11.80 11.10
N PHE A 43 0.02 -12.36 10.43
CA PHE A 43 -0.79 -13.43 11.02
C PHE A 43 0.00 -14.73 11.24
N GLU A 44 0.93 -15.03 10.35
CA GLU A 44 1.76 -16.24 10.45
C GLU A 44 2.91 -16.09 11.45
N HIS A 45 3.59 -14.94 11.46
CA HIS A 45 4.84 -14.74 12.21
C HIS A 45 4.70 -13.79 13.40
N SER A 46 3.54 -13.13 13.57
CA SER A 46 3.33 -12.03 14.53
C SER A 46 4.32 -10.85 14.36
N GLN A 47 4.89 -10.70 13.15
CA GLN A 47 5.94 -9.73 12.83
C GLN A 47 5.57 -8.85 11.63
N TYR A 48 6.00 -7.60 11.68
CA TYR A 48 5.85 -6.67 10.56
C TYR A 48 6.78 -7.07 9.41
N LEU A 49 6.24 -7.11 8.18
CA LEU A 49 7.01 -7.29 6.95
C LEU A 49 7.56 -5.93 6.45
N PRO A 50 8.89 -5.69 6.49
CA PRO A 50 9.47 -4.44 6.03
C PRO A 50 9.30 -4.22 4.51
N TYR A 51 9.39 -2.96 4.10
CA TYR A 51 9.27 -2.54 2.70
C TYR A 51 10.22 -3.33 1.78
N GLU A 52 11.48 -3.50 2.16
CA GLU A 52 12.51 -4.14 1.33
C GLU A 52 12.16 -5.58 1.01
N LYS A 53 11.61 -6.30 1.99
CA LYS A 53 11.15 -7.68 1.82
C LYS A 53 9.90 -7.76 0.96
N ASN A 54 8.91 -6.89 1.21
CA ASN A 54 7.69 -6.84 0.41
C ASN A 54 7.98 -6.45 -1.05
N TYR A 55 8.89 -5.50 -1.26
CA TYR A 55 9.41 -5.12 -2.56
C TYR A 55 10.08 -6.30 -3.28
N ALA A 56 10.94 -7.05 -2.59
CA ALA A 56 11.60 -8.21 -3.18
C ALA A 56 10.60 -9.28 -3.67
N ILE A 57 9.48 -9.45 -2.97
CA ILE A 57 8.38 -10.36 -3.35
C ILE A 57 7.60 -9.79 -4.54
N LEU A 58 7.22 -8.51 -4.49
CA LEU A 58 6.30 -7.93 -5.47
C LEU A 58 6.97 -7.41 -6.74
N LYS A 59 8.30 -7.24 -6.78
CA LYS A 59 9.02 -6.77 -7.98
C LYS A 59 8.80 -7.63 -9.22
N THR A 60 8.51 -8.92 -9.03
CA THR A 60 8.26 -9.89 -10.12
C THR A 60 6.77 -10.01 -10.45
N SER A 61 5.89 -9.41 -9.64
CA SER A 61 4.44 -9.45 -9.87
C SER A 61 4.06 -8.73 -11.16
N GLU A 62 2.98 -9.20 -11.80
CA GLU A 62 2.45 -8.58 -13.02
C GLU A 62 2.07 -7.11 -12.78
N ASN A 63 1.34 -6.81 -11.70
CA ASN A 63 0.91 -5.44 -11.40
C ASN A 63 2.09 -4.48 -11.17
N TYR A 64 3.20 -4.97 -10.57
CA TYR A 64 4.41 -4.17 -10.44
C TYR A 64 5.03 -3.87 -11.80
N ARG A 65 5.16 -4.90 -12.66
CA ARG A 65 5.79 -4.78 -13.99
C ARG A 65 4.99 -3.94 -14.99
N LEU A 66 3.67 -3.88 -14.84
CA LEU A 66 2.78 -3.06 -15.67
C LEU A 66 2.88 -1.56 -15.35
N LEU A 67 3.36 -1.21 -14.16
CA LEU A 67 3.59 0.18 -13.76
C LEU A 67 5.03 0.59 -14.03
N ASN A 68 5.26 1.90 -14.19
CA ASN A 68 6.61 2.42 -14.12
C ASN A 68 7.23 2.09 -12.74
N SER A 69 8.48 1.65 -12.73
CA SER A 69 9.16 1.20 -11.51
C SER A 69 9.15 2.23 -10.38
N ASN A 70 9.29 3.52 -10.71
CA ASN A 70 9.28 4.58 -9.69
C ASN A 70 7.91 4.68 -9.01
N MET A 71 6.84 4.60 -9.82
CA MET A 71 5.46 4.64 -9.32
C MET A 71 5.14 3.41 -8.47
N ALA A 72 5.53 2.22 -8.96
CA ALA A 72 5.32 0.97 -8.23
C ALA A 72 6.03 0.97 -6.88
N GLN A 73 7.29 1.43 -6.81
CA GLN A 73 8.03 1.56 -5.56
C GLN A 73 7.39 2.57 -4.61
N GLN A 74 6.90 3.71 -5.12
CA GLN A 74 6.25 4.72 -4.28
C GLN A 74 4.99 4.15 -3.62
N ILE A 75 4.16 3.41 -4.36
CA ILE A 75 2.99 2.71 -3.81
C ILE A 75 3.40 1.78 -2.66
N LEU A 76 4.44 0.97 -2.87
CA LEU A 76 4.92 0.05 -1.83
C LEU A 76 5.48 0.77 -0.60
N LYS A 77 6.16 1.91 -0.78
CA LYS A 77 6.66 2.75 0.30
C LYS A 77 5.53 3.39 1.10
N GLU A 78 4.48 3.86 0.45
CA GLU A 78 3.31 4.43 1.13
C GLU A 78 2.60 3.39 2.00
N VAL A 79 2.38 2.19 1.46
CA VAL A 79 1.83 1.07 2.22
C VAL A 79 2.75 0.72 3.40
N GLY A 80 4.05 0.59 3.18
CA GLY A 80 5.03 0.32 4.22
C GLY A 80 5.07 1.41 5.31
N GLY A 81 5.00 2.68 4.92
CA GLY A 81 4.95 3.82 5.84
C GLY A 81 3.69 3.80 6.72
N ALA A 82 2.53 3.54 6.12
CA ALA A 82 1.27 3.42 6.84
C ALA A 82 1.31 2.29 7.88
N PHE A 83 1.79 1.09 7.49
CA PHE A 83 1.90 -0.03 8.41
C PHE A 83 2.97 0.18 9.49
N LYS A 84 4.11 0.81 9.16
CA LYS A 84 5.13 1.16 10.16
C LYS A 84 4.53 2.03 11.28
N SER A 85 3.74 3.04 10.92
CA SER A 85 3.03 3.88 11.88
C SER A 85 2.01 3.09 12.70
N PHE A 86 1.20 2.25 12.04
CA PHE A 86 0.23 1.38 12.70
C PHE A 86 0.89 0.45 13.74
N PHE A 87 1.95 -0.28 13.36
CA PHE A 87 2.64 -1.19 14.28
C PHE A 87 3.36 -0.46 15.43
N SER A 88 3.83 0.77 15.19
CA SER A 88 4.38 1.61 16.25
C SER A 88 3.32 2.00 17.27
N LEU A 89 2.13 2.39 16.82
CA LEU A 89 0.98 2.67 17.70
C LEU A 89 0.52 1.41 18.44
N LEU A 90 0.44 0.26 17.76
CA LEU A 90 0.10 -1.02 18.38
C LEU A 90 1.08 -1.37 19.50
N LYS A 91 2.37 -1.11 19.32
CA LYS A 91 3.39 -1.32 20.36
C LYS A 91 3.16 -0.40 21.56
N LEU A 92 2.88 0.88 21.34
CA LEU A 92 2.60 1.82 22.44
C LEU A 92 1.31 1.47 23.19
N ALA A 93 0.29 1.02 22.47
CA ALA A 93 -0.98 0.58 23.06
C ALA A 93 -0.78 -0.66 23.95
N LYS A 94 0.01 -1.64 23.50
CA LYS A 94 0.40 -2.80 24.32
C LYS A 94 1.21 -2.42 25.57
N GLN A 95 1.89 -1.28 25.56
CA GLN A 95 2.62 -0.74 26.72
C GLN A 95 1.75 0.12 27.65
N GLY A 96 0.45 0.29 27.35
CA GLY A 96 -0.45 1.18 28.10
C GLY A 96 -0.20 2.67 27.87
N LYS A 97 0.67 3.03 26.92
CA LYS A 97 1.02 4.44 26.59
C LYS A 97 0.08 5.05 25.55
N TYR A 98 -0.87 4.27 25.04
CA TYR A 98 -1.83 4.69 24.03
C TYR A 98 -3.16 3.93 24.20
N PRO A 99 -4.33 4.56 24.02
CA PRO A 99 -5.63 3.89 24.12
C PRO A 99 -5.77 2.73 23.13
N PHE A 100 -6.15 1.54 23.59
CA PHE A 100 -6.32 0.36 22.73
C PHE A 100 -7.61 0.40 21.88
N SER A 101 -8.53 1.32 22.17
CA SER A 101 -9.90 1.39 21.64
C SER A 101 -10.03 1.75 20.16
N SER A 102 -8.94 1.78 19.38
CA SER A 102 -8.94 2.35 18.01
C SER A 102 -8.27 1.50 16.94
N PHE A 103 -7.76 0.29 17.24
CA PHE A 103 -6.91 -0.45 16.30
C PHE A 103 -7.26 -1.94 16.21
N SER A 104 -7.65 -2.38 15.02
CA SER A 104 -7.86 -3.79 14.69
C SER A 104 -7.27 -4.07 13.30
N LEU A 105 -6.50 -5.15 13.19
CA LEU A 105 -6.19 -5.81 11.92
C LEU A 105 -7.37 -6.77 11.63
N ALA A 106 -8.50 -6.22 11.21
CA ALA A 106 -9.66 -6.98 10.74
C ALA A 106 -9.41 -7.51 9.33
#